data_AF-A0A3C1GPT2-F1
#
_entry.id   AF-A0A3C1GPT2-F1
#
_cell.length_a   1.000
_cell.length_b   1.000
_cell.length_c   1.000
_cell.angle_alpha   90.00
_cell.angle_beta   90.00
_cell.angle_gamma   90.00
#
_symmetry.space_group_name_H-M   'P 1'
#
loop_
_entity.id
_entity.type
_entity.pdbx_description
1 polymer ?
#
loop_
_entity_poly.entity_id
_entity_poly.type
_entity_poly.pdbx_seq_one_letter_code
_entity_poly.pdbx_strand_id
1 'polypeptide(L)' 'MKLAATASCAELIELLKSKHGDLMFHQSGGCCDGSSPMCYPLGEFKTGAQDV' A
#
# COMPACT_ATOMS: atom_id res chain seq x y z
N MET A 1 -9.03 -2.85 5.47
CA MET A 1 -7.99 -2.53 6.50
C MET A 1 -7.57 -1.07 6.42
N LYS A 2 -7.16 -0.43 7.52
CA LYS A 2 -6.83 1.02 7.57
C LYS A 2 -5.37 1.25 7.96
N LEU A 3 -4.64 2.02 7.16
CA LEU A 3 -3.26 2.44 7.41
C LEU A 3 -3.22 3.91 7.82
N ALA A 4 -2.25 4.26 8.66
CA ALA A 4 -1.91 5.65 8.96
C ALA A 4 -0.57 5.99 8.31
N ALA A 5 -0.49 7.20 7.74
CA ALA A 5 0.73 7.73 7.18
C ALA A 5 1.20 8.93 8.00
N THR A 6 2.50 9.06 8.21
CA THR A 6 3.10 10.31 8.67
C THR A 6 3.00 11.38 7.58
N ALA A 7 3.17 12.65 7.94
CA ALA A 7 3.18 13.73 6.95
C ALA A 7 4.25 13.52 5.85
N SER A 8 5.47 13.14 6.24
CA SER A 8 6.55 12.82 5.30
C SER A 8 6.25 11.62 4.39
N CYS A 9 5.52 10.63 4.92
CA CYS A 9 5.08 9.49 4.11
C CYS A 9 4.01 9.93 3.10
N ALA A 10 3.07 10.80 3.49
CA ALA A 10 2.07 11.33 2.57
C ALA A 10 2.69 12.11 1.40
N GLU A 11 3.73 12.92 1.66
CA GLU A 11 4.48 13.62 0.60
C GLU A 11 5.13 12.64 -0.39
N LEU A 12 5.73 11.56 0.14
CA LEU A 12 6.31 10.51 -0.69
C LEU A 12 5.24 9.78 -1.52
N ILE A 13 4.06 9.52 -0.96
CA ILE A 13 2.95 8.89 -1.67
C ILE A 13 2.49 9.76 -2.84
N GLU A 14 2.34 11.07 -2.64
CA GLU A 14 1.95 11.99 -3.72
C GLU A 14 3.03 12.08 -4.82
N LEU A 15 4.31 12.08 -4.45
CA LEU A 15 5.40 11.99 -5.41
C LEU A 15 5.33 10.70 -6.23
N LEU A 16 5.10 9.55 -5.59
CA LEU A 16 4.98 8.27 -6.29
C LEU A 16 3.74 8.24 -7.20
N LYS A 17 2.61 8.79 -6.74
CA LYS A 17 1.39 8.91 -7.56
C LYS A 17 1.63 9.75 -8.80
N SER A 18 2.36 10.86 -8.68
CA SER A 18 2.70 11.71 -9.84
C SER A 18 3.53 10.98 -10.90
N LYS A 19 4.32 9.97 -10.51
CA LYS A 19 5.23 9.23 -11.40
C LYS A 19 4.60 7.97 -11.98
N HIS A 20 3.73 7.31 -11.22
CA HIS A 20 3.23 5.97 -11.54
C HIS A 20 1.72 5.91 -11.75
N GLY A 21 1.00 7.02 -11.52
CA GLY A 21 -0.46 7.04 -11.53
C GLY A 21 -1.04 6.59 -10.20
N ASP A 22 -2.26 6.07 -10.22
CA ASP A 22 -2.93 5.62 -9.00
C ASP A 22 -2.15 4.48 -8.32
N LEU A 23 -2.11 4.51 -6.99
CA LEU A 23 -1.41 3.53 -6.16
C LEU A 23 -2.40 2.73 -5.31
N MET A 24 -1.99 1.51 -4.97
CA MET A 24 -2.65 0.58 -4.08
C MET A 24 -1.73 0.23 -2.91
N PHE A 25 -2.30 0.15 -1.71
CA PHE A 25 -1.60 -0.36 -0.54
C PHE A 25 -2.18 -1.70 -0.12
N HIS A 26 -1.30 -2.68 0.05
CA HIS A 26 -1.65 -4.01 0.51
C HIS A 26 -0.86 -4.31 1.78
N GLN A 27 -1.54 -4.77 2.82
CA GLN A 27 -0.88 -5.32 3.99
C GLN A 27 -1.41 -6.74 4.18
N SER A 28 -0.49 -7.68 4.26
CA SER A 28 -0.80 -9.08 4.49
C SER A 28 -1.17 -9.30 5.95
N GLY A 29 -1.99 -10.31 6.24
CA GLY A 29 -2.39 -10.69 7.61
C GLY A 29 -1.29 -11.36 8.42
N GLY A 30 -0.08 -10.78 8.43
CA GLY A 30 1.19 -11.39 8.85
C GLY A 30 1.13 -12.23 10.14
N CYS A 31 1.73 -13.42 10.07
CA CYS A 31 1.84 -14.39 11.17
C CYS A 31 3.02 -14.09 12.13
N CYS A 32 4.09 -13.41 11.67
CA CYS A 32 5.28 -13.08 12.47
C CYS A 32 5.86 -11.72 12.04
N ASP A 33 5.89 -10.69 12.91
CA ASP A 33 6.56 -9.35 12.79
C ASP A 33 6.51 -8.59 11.43
N GLY A 34 5.75 -9.09 10.45
CA GLY A 34 6.00 -8.85 9.04
C GLY A 34 4.72 -8.58 8.26
N SER A 35 3.98 -7.56 8.67
CA SER A 35 2.87 -7.01 7.90
C SER A 35 3.12 -5.53 7.58
N SER A 36 4.33 -5.20 7.14
CA SER A 36 4.59 -3.84 6.63
C SER A 36 3.69 -3.59 5.40
N PRO A 37 3.06 -2.41 5.31
CA PRO A 37 2.26 -2.08 4.14
C PRO A 37 3.15 -1.97 2.90
N MET A 38 2.77 -2.72 1.87
CA MET A 38 3.39 -2.74 0.55
C MET A 38 2.63 -1.76 -0.35
N CYS A 39 3.33 -1.03 -1.21
CA CYS A 39 2.77 -0.05 -2.15
C CYS A 39 3.02 -0.49 -3.59
N TYR A 40 1.97 -0.50 -4.41
CA TYR A 40 1.99 -0.93 -5.81
C TYR A 40 1.23 0.07 -6.69
N PRO A 41 1.49 0.15 -8.01
CA PRO A 41 0.55 0.75 -8.95
C PRO A 41 -0.81 0.04 -8.92
N LEU A 42 -1.89 0.79 -9.09
CA LEU A 42 -3.24 0.26 -9.04
C LEU A 42 -3.45 -0.80 -10.14
N GLY A 43 -3.86 -2.00 -9.74
CA GLY A 43 -4.13 -3.12 -10.64
C GLY A 43 -2.94 -4.04 -10.95
N GLU A 44 -1.72 -3.71 -10.51
CA GLU A 44 -0.56 -4.60 -10.68
C GLU A 44 -0.51 -5.72 -9.64
N PHE A 45 -1.04 -5.47 -8.44
CA PHE A 45 -1.18 -6.49 -7.40
C PHE A 45 -2.55 -7.16 -7.49
N LYS A 46 -2.56 -8.50 -7.58
CA LYS A 46 -3.80 -9.29 -7.58
C LYS A 46 -4.21 -9.57 -6.14
N THR A 47 -5.37 -9.07 -5.73
CA THR A 47 -5.97 -9.40 -4.44
C THR A 47 -6.70 -10.74 -4.49
N GLY A 48 -6.57 -11.52 -3.42
CA GLY A 48 -7.38 -12.69 -3.13
C GLY A 48 -8.58 -12.35 -2.23
N ALA A 49 -9.45 -13.33 -2.00
CA ALA A 49 -10.66 -13.16 -1.20
C ALA A 49 -10.40 -12.77 0.27
N GLN A 50 -9.18 -12.94 0.77
CA GLN A 50 -8.80 -12.60 2.15
C GLN A 50 -8.20 -11.18 2.29
N ASP A 51 -8.05 -10.44 1.18
CA ASP A 51 -7.37 -9.14 1.15
C ASP A 51 -8.34 -7.93 1.16
N VAL A 52 -9.66 -8.19 1.21
CA VAL A 52 -10.75 -7.17 1.16
C VAL A 52 -11.46 -7.01 2.50
#